data_AF-A0A7S3ZAP3-F1
#
_entry.id   AF-A0A7S3ZAP3-F1
#
_cell.length_a   1.000
_cell.length_b   1.000
_cell.length_c   1.000
_cell.angle_alpha   90.00
_cell.angle_beta   90.00
_cell.angle_gamma   90.00
#
_symmetry.space_group_name_H-M   'P 1'
#
loop_
_entity.id
_entity.type
_entity.pdbx_description
1 polymer ?
#
loop_
_entity_poly.entity_id
_entity_poly.type
_entity_poly.pdbx_seq_one_letter_code
_entity_poly.pdbx_strand_id
1 'polypeptide(L)'
;QKCGAAASEMKVKKWVEVSTAHVYKENGSKVNTESSSLDPWTHVAVSRLDAEKKLKEVKQLPLVTLRPAIVYGPGDRMGLTPRMAHAPVYKKEKEVMKFLWTENLKLNTVHVDDVCA
;
A
#
# COMPACT_ATOMS: atom_id res chain seq x y z
N GLN A 1 5.90 -16.66 -7.77
CA GLN A 1 6.57 -16.45 -9.07
C GLN A 1 5.81 -17.02 -10.28
N LYS A 2 4.63 -17.67 -10.15
CA LYS A 2 3.93 -18.26 -11.30
C LYS A 2 3.36 -17.23 -12.29
N CYS A 3 2.76 -16.14 -11.81
CA CYS A 3 2.08 -15.19 -12.69
C CYS A 3 3.04 -14.29 -13.49
N GLY A 4 4.12 -13.81 -12.87
CA GLY A 4 5.11 -12.97 -13.57
C GLY A 4 5.85 -13.74 -14.69
N ALA A 5 6.20 -15.00 -14.43
CA ALA A 5 6.79 -15.87 -15.46
C ALA A 5 5.81 -16.11 -16.63
N ALA A 6 4.56 -16.48 -16.32
CA ALA A 6 3.53 -16.67 -17.34
C ALA A 6 3.26 -15.40 -18.16
N ALA A 7 3.27 -14.23 -17.54
CA ALA A 7 3.10 -12.95 -18.24
C ALA A 7 4.25 -12.64 -19.20
N SER A 8 5.49 -12.99 -18.83
CA SER A 8 6.65 -12.88 -19.72
C SER A 8 6.53 -13.84 -20.92
N GLU A 9 6.14 -15.09 -20.69
CA GLU A 9 5.91 -16.08 -21.75
C GLU A 9 4.82 -15.64 -22.74
N MET A 10 3.74 -15.05 -22.23
CA MET A 10 2.66 -14.48 -23.03
C MET A 10 3.03 -13.15 -23.70
N LYS A 11 4.22 -12.60 -23.45
CA LYS A 11 4.71 -11.32 -24.01
C LYS A 11 3.71 -10.18 -23.79
N VAL A 12 3.20 -10.06 -22.57
CA VAL A 12 2.27 -8.98 -22.22
C VAL A 12 2.90 -7.61 -22.49
N LYS A 13 2.08 -6.61 -22.82
CA LYS A 13 2.57 -5.25 -23.08
C LYS A 13 3.03 -4.52 -21.81
N LYS A 14 2.47 -4.88 -20.66
CA LYS A 14 2.75 -4.23 -19.36
C LYS A 14 2.37 -5.17 -18.22
N TRP A 15 3.17 -5.19 -17.16
CA TRP A 15 2.82 -5.77 -15.87
C TRP A 15 2.82 -4.66 -14.82
N VAL A 16 1.71 -4.47 -14.12
CA VAL A 16 1.60 -3.50 -13.01
C VAL A 16 1.54 -4.28 -11.71
N GLU A 17 2.59 -4.19 -10.91
CA GLU A 17 2.65 -4.77 -9.57
C GLU A 17 2.20 -3.73 -8.55
N VAL A 18 1.10 -4.00 -7.85
CA VAL A 18 0.60 -3.15 -6.77
C VAL A 18 1.18 -3.61 -5.44
N SER A 19 2.28 -2.98 -5.04
CA SER A 19 2.99 -3.19 -3.79
C SER A 19 2.44 -2.25 -2.68
N THR A 20 3.30 -1.70 -1.82
CA THR A 20 2.91 -0.84 -0.71
C THR A 20 4.04 0.10 -0.31
N ALA A 21 3.71 1.31 0.15
CA ALA A 21 4.69 2.24 0.72
C ALA A 21 5.26 1.79 2.07
N HIS A 22 4.67 0.80 2.75
CA HIS A 22 5.19 0.26 4.01
C HIS A 22 6.53 -0.49 3.88
N VAL A 23 7.06 -0.61 2.66
CA VAL A 23 8.41 -1.14 2.40
C VAL A 23 9.51 -0.13 2.73
N TYR A 24 9.18 1.17 2.74
CA TYR A 24 10.15 2.21 3.05
C TYR A 24 10.47 2.24 4.54
N LYS A 25 11.72 2.57 4.84
CA LYS A 25 12.16 2.87 6.18
C LYS A 25 11.46 4.12 6.69
N GLU A 26 11.06 4.09 7.96
CA GLU A 26 10.57 5.27 8.64
C GLU A 26 11.66 6.35 8.69
N ASN A 27 11.33 7.53 8.19
CA ASN A 27 12.25 8.66 8.03
C ASN A 27 11.75 9.92 8.74
N GLY A 28 10.91 9.73 9.77
CA GLY A 28 10.30 10.80 10.55
C GLY A 28 9.40 11.69 9.69
N SER A 29 9.70 12.98 9.63
CA SER A 29 8.91 13.98 8.89
C SER A 29 9.31 14.15 7.42
N LYS A 30 10.29 13.38 6.92
CA LYS A 30 10.79 13.53 5.55
C LYS A 30 9.89 12.79 4.55
N VAL A 31 9.74 13.36 3.36
CA VAL A 31 9.01 12.68 2.28
C VAL A 31 9.88 11.54 1.74
N ASN A 32 9.31 10.34 1.61
CA ASN A 32 9.97 9.22 0.95
C ASN A 32 9.86 9.36 -0.58
N THR A 33 10.91 8.94 -1.28
CA THR A 33 10.98 8.85 -2.73
C THR A 33 11.17 7.39 -3.15
N GLU A 34 11.08 7.08 -4.44
CA GLU A 34 11.30 5.74 -4.98
C GLU A 34 12.68 5.18 -4.65
N SER A 35 13.68 6.07 -4.52
CA SER A 35 15.06 5.78 -4.12
C SER A 35 15.30 5.72 -2.62
N SER A 36 14.30 6.01 -1.78
CA SER A 36 14.46 5.97 -0.33
C SER A 36 14.78 4.55 0.17
N SER A 37 15.49 4.48 1.30
CA SER A 37 15.89 3.23 1.94
C SER A 37 14.68 2.35 2.29
N LEU A 38 14.86 1.04 2.14
CA LEU A 38 13.82 0.04 2.36
C LEU A 38 14.08 -0.70 3.67
N ASP A 39 13.08 -0.73 4.55
CA ASP A 39 13.11 -1.43 5.84
C ASP A 39 11.68 -1.87 6.19
N PRO A 40 11.16 -2.91 5.52
CA PRO A 40 9.77 -3.33 5.67
C PRO A 40 9.51 -3.91 7.06
N TRP A 41 8.60 -3.30 7.81
CA TRP A 41 8.33 -3.68 9.21
C TRP A 41 7.11 -4.59 9.40
N THR A 42 6.23 -4.71 8.40
CA THR A 42 5.07 -5.61 8.44
C THR A 42 5.33 -6.87 7.62
N HIS A 43 4.74 -8.01 8.02
CA HIS A 43 4.83 -9.25 7.23
C HIS A 43 4.34 -9.05 5.79
N VAL A 44 3.29 -8.26 5.59
CA VAL A 44 2.78 -7.92 4.26
C VAL A 44 3.84 -7.14 3.47
N ALA A 45 4.45 -6.10 4.05
CA ALA A 45 5.48 -5.33 3.37
C ALA A 45 6.72 -6.18 3.03
N VAL A 46 7.14 -7.08 3.92
CA VAL A 46 8.23 -8.03 3.67
C VAL A 46 7.91 -8.91 2.47
N SER A 47 6.71 -9.51 2.43
CA SER A 47 6.28 -10.34 1.31
C SER A 47 6.14 -9.56 0.00
N ARG A 48 5.67 -8.31 0.05
CA ARG A 48 5.58 -7.45 -1.15
C ARG A 48 6.96 -7.07 -1.67
N LEU A 49 7.89 -6.72 -0.80
CA LEU A 49 9.27 -6.42 -1.21
C LEU A 49 9.98 -7.64 -1.80
N ASP A 50 9.75 -8.85 -1.24
CA ASP A 50 10.24 -10.10 -1.83
C ASP A 50 9.62 -10.36 -3.21
N ALA A 51 8.32 -10.12 -3.38
CA ALA A 51 7.65 -10.22 -4.67
C ALA A 51 8.24 -9.23 -5.70
N GLU A 52 8.47 -7.98 -5.33
CA GLU A 52 9.11 -6.99 -6.19
C GLU A 52 10.50 -7.43 -6.66
N LYS A 53 11.34 -7.93 -5.75
CA LYS A 53 12.68 -8.45 -6.08
C LYS A 53 12.59 -9.62 -7.07
N LYS A 54 11.73 -10.58 -6.77
CA LYS A 54 11.49 -11.77 -7.61
C LYS A 54 10.90 -11.44 -8.98
N LEU A 55 10.09 -10.39 -9.10
CA LEU A 55 9.52 -9.93 -10.37
C LEU A 55 10.57 -9.19 -11.22
N LYS A 56 11.49 -8.45 -10.59
CA LYS A 56 12.62 -7.81 -11.30
C LYS A 56 13.58 -8.82 -11.93
N GLU A 57 13.68 -10.01 -11.36
CA GLU A 57 14.49 -11.11 -11.89
C GLU A 57 13.85 -11.81 -13.12
N VAL A 58 12.55 -11.60 -13.37
CA VAL A 58 11.86 -12.20 -14.51
C VAL A 58 12.33 -11.52 -15.79
N LYS A 59 13.00 -12.28 -16.66
CA LYS A 59 13.50 -11.78 -17.95
C LYS A 59 12.34 -11.26 -18.81
N GLN A 60 12.56 -10.11 -19.44
CA GLN A 60 11.65 -9.49 -20.42
C GLN A 60 10.24 -9.18 -19.91
N LEU A 61 10.04 -9.03 -18.60
CA LEU A 61 8.76 -8.56 -18.05
C LEU A 61 8.74 -7.02 -18.07
N PRO A 62 7.81 -6.36 -18.80
CA PRO A 62 7.66 -4.90 -18.76
C PRO A 62 7.00 -4.46 -17.45
N LEU A 63 7.79 -4.51 -16.37
CA LEU A 63 7.37 -4.32 -14.98
C LEU A 63 7.29 -2.84 -14.60
N VAL A 64 6.14 -2.45 -14.05
CA VAL A 64 5.93 -1.21 -13.30
C VAL A 64 5.52 -1.59 -11.88
N THR A 65 6.21 -1.06 -10.87
CA THR A 65 5.87 -1.27 -9.46
C THR A 65 5.25 -0.01 -8.89
N LEU A 66 4.02 -0.11 -8.40
CA LEU A 66 3.33 0.95 -7.68
C LEU A 66 3.39 0.67 -6.18
N ARG A 67 3.79 1.67 -5.39
CA ARG A 67 3.84 1.58 -3.92
C ARG A 67 2.90 2.61 -3.31
N PRO A 68 1.57 2.41 -3.41
CA PRO A 68 0.61 3.36 -2.86
C PRO A 68 0.78 3.49 -1.34
N ALA A 69 0.40 4.66 -0.83
CA ALA A 69 0.22 4.90 0.60
C ALA A 69 -1.01 4.12 1.13
N ILE A 70 -1.55 4.49 2.29
CA ILE A 70 -2.75 3.83 2.81
C ILE A 70 -3.93 4.16 1.89
N VAL A 71 -4.35 3.17 1.09
CA VAL A 71 -5.50 3.29 0.20
C VAL A 71 -6.79 3.22 1.01
N TYR A 72 -7.72 4.14 0.73
CA TYR A 72 -9.05 4.15 1.33
C TYR A 72 -10.13 4.43 0.27
N GLY A 73 -11.39 4.12 0.58
CA GLY A 73 -12.52 4.31 -0.32
C GLY A 73 -13.40 3.06 -0.44
N PRO A 74 -14.37 3.06 -1.37
CA PRO A 74 -15.25 1.92 -1.61
C PRO A 74 -14.48 0.60 -1.80
N GLY A 75 -14.89 -0.46 -1.09
CA GLY A 75 -14.25 -1.78 -1.17
C GLY A 75 -13.15 -2.03 -0.13
N ASP A 76 -12.69 -1.00 0.60
CA ASP A 76 -11.80 -1.20 1.75
C ASP A 76 -12.57 -1.78 2.94
N ARG A 77 -12.21 -3.00 3.32
CA ARG A 77 -12.87 -3.77 4.39
C ARG A 77 -12.10 -3.78 5.70
N MET A 78 -10.81 -3.41 5.69
CA MET A 78 -9.89 -3.64 6.82
C MET A 78 -9.10 -2.38 7.22
N GLY A 79 -9.11 -1.34 6.39
CA GLY A 79 -8.32 -0.13 6.54
C GLY A 79 -9.09 1.01 7.22
N LEU A 80 -9.00 2.20 6.62
CA LEU A 80 -9.56 3.42 7.18
C LEU A 80 -11.06 3.55 6.94
N THR A 81 -11.57 2.96 5.86
CA THR A 81 -12.96 3.16 5.44
C THR A 81 -13.96 2.62 6.45
N PRO A 82 -13.79 1.40 7.01
CA PRO A 82 -14.65 0.94 8.10
C PRO A 82 -14.58 1.86 9.33
N ARG A 83 -13.40 2.39 9.68
CA ARG A 83 -13.26 3.30 10.83
C ARG A 83 -14.06 4.57 10.63
N MET A 84 -13.96 5.18 9.45
CA MET A 84 -14.73 6.36 9.08
C MET A 84 -16.23 6.08 9.06
N ALA A 85 -16.65 4.90 8.59
CA ALA A 85 -18.07 4.52 8.56
C ALA A 85 -18.71 4.44 9.95
N HIS A 86 -17.94 4.10 11.00
CA HIS A 86 -18.45 4.07 12.37
C HIS A 86 -18.45 5.45 13.05
N ALA A 87 -17.70 6.43 12.54
CA ALA A 87 -17.56 7.75 13.17
C ALA A 87 -18.89 8.49 13.43
N PRO A 88 -19.89 8.45 12.53
CA PRO A 88 -21.21 9.05 12.79
C PRO A 88 -21.95 8.43 13.98
N VAL A 89 -21.78 7.12 14.22
CA VAL A 89 -22.40 6.41 15.35
C VAL A 89 -21.81 6.91 16.65
N TYR A 90 -20.48 6.94 16.77
CA TYR A 90 -19.79 7.46 17.95
C TYR A 90 -20.14 8.93 18.24
N LYS A 91 -20.25 9.76 17.18
CA LYS A 91 -20.68 11.15 17.31
C LYS A 91 -22.10 11.27 17.87
N LYS A 92 -23.02 10.40 17.46
CA LYS A 92 -24.40 10.37 17.94
C LYS A 92 -24.48 9.91 19.40
N GLU A 93 -23.75 8.85 19.76
CA GLU A 93 -23.73 8.27 21.11
C GLU A 93 -22.89 9.10 22.10
N LYS A 94 -22.19 10.15 21.62
CA LYS A 94 -21.26 10.99 22.41
C LYS A 94 -20.15 10.19 23.07
N GLU A 95 -19.74 9.09 22.43
CA GLU A 95 -18.63 8.26 22.87
C GLU A 95 -17.32 8.61 22.15
N VAL A 96 -16.21 8.47 22.86
CA VAL A 96 -14.88 8.67 22.28
C VAL A 96 -14.47 7.42 21.50
N MET A 97 -14.28 7.55 20.19
CA MET A 97 -13.66 6.51 19.37
C MET A 97 -12.17 6.41 19.72
N LYS A 98 -11.78 5.33 20.42
CA LYS A 98 -10.39 5.11 20.82
C LYS A 98 -9.60 4.47 19.68
N PHE A 99 -8.45 5.05 19.37
CA PHE A 99 -7.49 4.48 18.42
C PHE A 99 -6.20 4.10 19.14
N LEU A 100 -5.44 3.21 18.51
CA LEU A 100 -4.03 3.06 18.85
C LEU A 100 -3.30 4.33 18.41
N TRP A 101 -2.37 4.79 19.24
CA TRP A 101 -1.55 6.01 19.06
C TRP A 101 -2.26 7.34 19.40
N THR A 102 -1.50 8.43 19.33
CA THR A 102 -1.97 9.78 19.66
C THR A 102 -2.55 10.48 18.43
N GLU A 103 -3.29 11.57 18.65
CA GLU A 103 -3.80 12.47 17.60
C GLU A 103 -2.71 13.07 16.70
N ASN A 104 -1.45 13.01 17.14
CA ASN A 104 -0.31 13.53 16.39
C ASN A 104 0.24 12.54 15.36
N LEU A 105 -0.29 11.31 15.29
CA LEU A 105 0.10 10.33 14.27
C LEU A 105 -0.34 10.83 12.88
N LYS A 106 0.62 11.07 11.99
CA LYS A 106 0.38 11.49 10.62
C LYS A 106 0.48 10.29 9.68
N LEU A 107 -0.54 10.08 8.87
CA LEU A 107 -0.60 8.99 7.89
C LEU A 107 -0.83 9.56 6.50
N ASN A 108 -0.01 9.14 5.53
CA ASN A 108 -0.27 9.43 4.14
C ASN A 108 -1.36 8.48 3.63
N THR A 109 -2.38 9.05 3.00
CA THR A 109 -3.52 8.31 2.45
C THR A 109 -3.73 8.71 1.00
N VAL A 110 -4.34 7.81 0.22
CA VAL A 110 -4.72 8.05 -1.17
C VAL A 110 -6.08 7.42 -1.43
N HIS A 111 -6.98 8.13 -2.10
CA HIS A 111 -8.29 7.57 -2.42
C HIS A 111 -8.17 6.49 -3.50
N VAL A 112 -9.02 5.46 -3.46
CA VAL A 112 -8.96 4.36 -4.43
C VAL A 112 -9.11 4.85 -5.87
N ASP A 113 -9.94 5.87 -6.11
CA ASP A 113 -10.12 6.43 -7.45
C ASP A 113 -8.83 7.06 -7.98
N ASP A 114 -8.03 7.72 -7.12
CA ASP A 114 -6.74 8.29 -7.51
C ASP A 114 -5.69 7.20 -7.79
N VAL A 115 -5.79 6.03 -7.13
CA VAL A 115 -4.94 4.87 -7.42
C VAL A 115 -5.32 4.22 -8.75
N CYS A 116 -6.59 4.29 -9.13
CA CYS A 116 -7.14 3.67 -10.33
C CYS A 116 -7.12 4.56 -11.58
N ALA A 117 -6.91 5.88 -11.42
CA ALA A 117 -6.80 6.85 -12.51
C ALA A 117 -5.58 6.60 -13.40
#